data_AF-A0A815PJF6-F1
#
_entry.id   AF-A0A815PJF6-F1
#
_cell.length_a   1.000
_cell.length_b   1.000
_cell.length_c   1.000
_cell.angle_alpha   90.00
_cell.angle_beta   90.00
_cell.angle_gamma   90.00
#
_symmetry.space_group_name_H-M   'P 1'
#
loop_
_entity.id
_entity.type
_entity.pdbx_description
1 polymer ?
#
loop_
_entity_poly.entity_id
_entity_poly.type
_entity_poly.pdbx_seq_one_letter_code
_entity_poly.pdbx_strand_id
1 'polypeptide(L)'
;MLNEGIPISLESLEEAVVENRSGRHDQSSSKITRRQIRTILVSSTGFFMDAYDIFVINLAVPMLGYVYYMNQNNMVPSNIQGIIKGITNVGNLIGQLVFGFLGDSKGRKSIYVIELLIIIVATIGSAMAGSAATGVGTLGFLGFWRFLLGIGIGGDYPMSATVSSE
;
A
#
# COMPACT_ATOMS: atom_id res chain seq x y z
N MET A 1 62.33 8.80 -13.42
CA MET A 1 61.43 8.46 -14.54
C MET A 1 60.73 7.19 -14.10
N LEU A 2 59.54 7.23 -13.54
CA LEU A 2 58.26 7.23 -14.25
C LEU A 2 57.15 7.64 -13.25
N ASN A 3 56.43 8.72 -13.54
CA ASN A 3 55.16 9.07 -12.90
C ASN A 3 54.12 9.13 -14.02
N GLU A 4 53.75 7.96 -14.55
CA GLU A 4 52.66 7.82 -15.50
C GLU A 4 51.40 7.52 -14.69
N GLY A 5 50.67 8.58 -14.33
CA GLY A 5 49.34 8.49 -13.77
C GLY A 5 48.40 7.90 -14.81
N ILE A 6 48.12 6.61 -14.69
CA ILE A 6 47.09 5.92 -15.47
C ILE A 6 45.74 6.57 -15.10
N PRO A 7 45.03 7.25 -16.03
CA PRO A 7 43.69 7.73 -15.74
C PRO A 7 42.76 6.52 -15.73
N ILE A 8 42.38 6.07 -14.55
CA ILE A 8 41.31 5.08 -14.38
C ILE A 8 40.04 5.77 -14.93
N SER A 9 39.62 5.42 -16.14
CA SER A 9 38.46 6.02 -16.81
C SER A 9 37.21 5.77 -15.97
N LEU A 10 36.36 6.79 -15.80
CA LEU A 10 35.13 6.70 -14.98
C LEU A 10 34.22 5.53 -15.39
N GLU A 11 34.30 5.12 -16.65
CA GLU A 11 33.61 3.96 -17.23
C GLU A 11 34.05 2.63 -16.58
N SER A 12 35.35 2.47 -16.27
CA SER A 12 35.87 1.30 -15.54
C SER A 12 35.46 1.29 -14.06
N LEU A 13 35.19 2.47 -13.48
CA LEU A 13 34.63 2.57 -12.12
C LEU A 13 33.12 2.33 -12.12
N GLU A 14 32.39 2.73 -13.17
CA GLU A 14 30.98 2.40 -13.33
C GLU A 14 30.76 0.91 -13.59
N GLU A 15 31.57 0.27 -14.44
CA GLU A 15 31.51 -1.18 -14.64
C GLU A 15 31.83 -1.95 -13.34
N ALA A 16 32.85 -1.52 -12.57
CA ALA A 16 33.17 -2.13 -11.28
C ALA A 16 32.07 -1.91 -10.22
N VAL A 17 31.37 -0.77 -10.24
CA VAL A 17 30.24 -0.50 -9.33
C VAL A 17 28.99 -1.26 -9.77
N VAL A 18 28.74 -1.42 -11.07
CA VAL A 18 27.63 -2.20 -11.64
C VAL A 18 27.84 -3.69 -11.41
N GLU A 19 29.06 -4.22 -11.59
CA GLU A 19 29.42 -5.62 -11.34
C GLU A 19 29.35 -5.95 -9.83
N ASN A 20 29.73 -5.03 -8.95
CA ASN A 20 29.60 -5.20 -7.49
C ASN A 20 28.15 -5.10 -7.00
N ARG A 21 27.28 -4.36 -7.73
CA ARG A 21 25.81 -4.35 -7.50
C ARG A 21 25.13 -5.61 -8.05
N SER A 22 25.56 -6.11 -9.22
CA SER A 22 25.08 -7.37 -9.79
C SER A 22 25.51 -8.57 -8.94
N GLY A 23 26.77 -8.59 -8.49
CA GLY A 23 27.30 -9.62 -7.59
C GLY A 23 26.66 -9.65 -6.20
N ARG A 24 26.06 -8.54 -5.74
CA ARG A 24 25.24 -8.50 -4.52
C ARG A 24 23.84 -9.11 -4.71
N HIS A 25 23.26 -8.99 -5.91
CA HIS A 25 22.02 -9.72 -6.24
C HIS A 25 22.28 -11.22 -6.38
N ASP A 26 23.44 -11.61 -6.91
CA ASP A 26 23.82 -13.02 -7.07
C ASP A 26 24.36 -13.68 -5.78
N GLN A 27 24.96 -12.91 -4.85
CA GLN A 27 25.32 -13.43 -3.52
C GLN A 27 24.12 -13.70 -2.60
N SER A 28 22.94 -13.16 -2.91
CA SER A 28 21.68 -13.61 -2.32
C SER A 28 21.25 -15.01 -2.81
N SER A 29 22.12 -15.74 -3.52
CA SER A 29 22.03 -17.18 -3.74
C SER A 29 22.71 -18.00 -2.62
N SER A 30 23.02 -17.39 -1.47
CA SER A 30 23.33 -18.16 -0.25
C SER A 30 22.02 -18.74 0.30
N LYS A 31 21.88 -20.08 0.30
CA LYS A 31 20.81 -20.89 0.93
C LYS A 31 19.74 -20.05 1.63
N ILE A 32 18.55 -19.90 1.03
CA ILE A 32 17.45 -19.12 1.61
C ILE A 32 17.28 -19.55 3.07
N THR A 33 17.65 -18.66 3.98
CA THR A 33 17.61 -18.96 5.41
C THR A 33 16.15 -19.02 5.81
N ARG A 34 15.74 -19.95 6.69
CA ARG A 34 14.33 -20.03 7.17
C ARG A 34 13.78 -18.67 7.62
N ARG A 35 14.65 -17.79 8.14
CA ARG A 35 14.32 -16.43 8.54
C ARG A 35 13.95 -15.53 7.35
N GLN A 36 14.68 -15.62 6.23
CA GLN A 36 14.36 -14.89 4.99
C GLN A 36 13.04 -15.38 4.38
N ILE A 37 12.79 -16.70 4.36
CA ILE A 37 11.49 -17.26 3.92
C ILE A 37 10.34 -16.69 4.76
N ARG A 38 10.52 -16.64 6.09
CA ARG A 38 9.52 -16.05 6.98
C ARG A 38 9.29 -14.57 6.70
N THR A 39 10.34 -13.79 6.48
CA THR A 39 10.20 -12.36 6.13
C THR A 39 9.44 -12.17 4.81
N ILE A 40 9.79 -12.94 3.77
CA ILE A 40 9.11 -12.89 2.47
C ILE A 40 7.64 -13.29 2.58
N LEU A 41 7.32 -14.33 3.37
CA LEU A 41 5.92 -14.74 3.60
C LEU A 41 5.12 -13.65 4.32
N VAL A 42 5.70 -13.01 5.33
CA VAL A 42 5.03 -11.93 6.07
C VAL A 42 4.82 -10.70 5.18
N SER A 43 5.83 -10.27 4.42
CA SER A 43 5.70 -9.12 3.51
C SER A 43 4.72 -9.38 2.37
N SER A 44 4.72 -10.59 1.82
CA SER A 44 3.79 -10.99 0.76
C SER A 44 2.34 -11.05 1.25
N THR A 45 2.13 -11.47 2.50
CA THR A 45 0.78 -11.53 3.10
C THR A 45 0.19 -10.12 3.26
N GLY A 46 1.00 -9.13 3.66
CA GLY A 46 0.58 -7.73 3.71
C GLY A 46 0.16 -7.20 2.35
N PHE A 47 1.05 -7.30 1.35
CA PHE A 47 0.75 -6.84 0.00
C PHE A 47 -0.46 -7.56 -0.64
N PHE A 48 -0.64 -8.85 -0.34
CA PHE A 48 -1.82 -9.59 -0.78
C PHE A 48 -3.10 -9.10 -0.10
N MET A 49 -3.04 -8.77 1.19
CA MET A 49 -4.18 -8.23 1.93
C MET A 49 -4.61 -6.86 1.40
N ASP A 50 -3.65 -6.00 1.04
CA ASP A 50 -3.93 -4.69 0.46
C ASP A 50 -4.58 -4.79 -0.92
N ALA A 51 -4.04 -5.68 -1.78
CA ALA A 51 -4.63 -5.97 -3.07
C ALA A 51 -6.05 -6.54 -2.92
N TYR A 52 -6.24 -7.49 -2.00
CA TYR A 52 -7.56 -8.06 -1.69
C TYR A 52 -8.56 -6.98 -1.28
N ASP A 53 -8.16 -6.04 -0.42
CA ASP A 53 -9.05 -4.97 0.03
C ASP A 53 -9.48 -4.09 -1.15
N ILE A 54 -8.58 -3.69 -2.06
CA ILE A 54 -8.97 -2.88 -3.23
C ILE A 54 -9.94 -3.65 -4.15
N PHE A 55 -9.82 -4.97 -4.27
CA PHE A 55 -10.70 -5.77 -5.12
C PHE A 55 -12.02 -6.17 -4.48
N VAL A 56 -12.07 -6.38 -3.16
CA VAL A 56 -13.27 -6.90 -2.46
C VAL A 56 -14.48 -5.97 -2.63
N ILE A 57 -14.25 -4.66 -2.81
CA ILE A 57 -15.33 -3.69 -3.02
C ILE A 57 -16.14 -3.96 -4.29
N ASN A 58 -15.52 -4.52 -5.33
CA ASN A 58 -16.23 -4.86 -6.56
C ASN A 58 -17.23 -6.00 -6.37
N LEU A 59 -16.96 -6.90 -5.41
CA LEU A 59 -17.84 -7.98 -5.01
C LEU A 59 -18.83 -7.55 -3.92
N ALA A 60 -18.43 -6.66 -3.01
CA ALA A 60 -19.25 -6.20 -1.91
C ALA A 60 -20.38 -5.25 -2.35
N VAL A 61 -20.13 -4.36 -3.32
CA VAL A 61 -21.14 -3.41 -3.84
C VAL A 61 -22.42 -4.10 -4.34
N PRO A 62 -22.39 -5.14 -5.19
CA PRO A 62 -23.61 -5.82 -5.60
C PRO A 62 -24.29 -6.57 -4.44
N MET A 63 -23.54 -7.16 -3.51
CA MET A 63 -24.11 -7.81 -2.32
C MET A 63 -24.85 -6.81 -1.42
N LEU A 64 -24.30 -5.61 -1.22
CA LEU A 64 -24.94 -4.53 -0.47
C LEU A 64 -26.19 -4.00 -1.19
N GLY A 65 -26.22 -4.04 -2.53
CA GLY A 65 -27.42 -3.76 -3.33
C GLY A 65 -28.57 -4.74 -3.02
N TYR A 66 -28.28 -6.03 -2.92
CA TYR A 66 -29.28 -7.04 -2.54
C TYR A 66 -29.80 -6.88 -1.13
N VAL A 67 -28.96 -6.52 -0.16
CA VAL A 67 -29.37 -6.42 1.25
C VAL A 67 -30.11 -5.12 1.56
N TYR A 68 -29.61 -3.98 1.06
CA TYR A 68 -30.11 -2.67 1.46
C TYR A 68 -31.04 -1.99 0.43
N TYR A 69 -31.03 -2.43 -0.83
CA TYR A 69 -31.85 -1.84 -1.90
C TYR A 69 -32.94 -2.80 -2.41
N MET A 70 -33.48 -3.66 -1.55
CA MET A 70 -34.58 -4.58 -1.90
C MET A 70 -35.80 -3.87 -2.50
N ASN A 71 -36.10 -2.65 -2.04
CA ASN A 71 -37.21 -1.83 -2.54
C ASN A 71 -36.90 -1.02 -3.81
N GLN A 72 -35.66 -1.02 -4.30
CA GLN A 72 -35.21 -0.28 -5.50
C GLN A 72 -34.46 -1.21 -6.45
N ASN A 73 -35.14 -2.25 -6.95
CA ASN A 73 -34.62 -3.22 -7.93
C ASN A 73 -33.38 -4.03 -7.48
N ASN A 74 -33.15 -4.22 -6.17
CA ASN A 74 -31.99 -4.95 -5.62
C ASN A 74 -30.63 -4.41 -6.10
N MET A 75 -30.58 -3.16 -6.57
CA MET A 75 -29.41 -2.57 -7.19
C MET A 75 -29.13 -1.19 -6.61
N VAL A 76 -27.88 -0.97 -6.22
CA VAL A 76 -27.38 0.36 -5.87
C VAL A 76 -27.40 1.25 -7.12
N PRO A 77 -27.80 2.53 -7.05
CA PRO A 77 -27.70 3.44 -8.19
C PRO A 77 -26.28 3.49 -8.77
N SER A 78 -26.15 3.49 -10.10
CA SER A 78 -24.85 3.46 -10.81
C SER A 78 -23.90 4.58 -10.37
N ASN A 79 -24.44 5.78 -10.09
CA ASN A 79 -23.68 6.92 -9.58
C ASN A 79 -22.99 6.61 -8.25
N ILE A 80 -23.69 5.95 -7.32
CA ILE A 80 -23.19 5.62 -5.98
C ILE A 80 -22.20 4.44 -6.07
N GLN A 81 -22.47 3.46 -6.94
CA GLN A 81 -21.54 2.35 -7.17
C GLN A 81 -20.18 2.83 -7.69
N GLY A 82 -20.17 3.75 -8.65
CA GLY A 82 -18.94 4.31 -9.21
C GLY A 82 -18.13 5.06 -8.15
N ILE A 83 -18.81 5.86 -7.32
CA ILE A 83 -18.17 6.60 -6.23
C ILE A 83 -17.55 5.65 -5.21
N ILE A 84 -18.28 4.62 -4.74
CA ILE A 84 -17.77 3.69 -3.72
C ILE A 84 -16.59 2.86 -4.23
N LYS A 85 -16.60 2.46 -5.51
CA LYS A 85 -15.46 1.75 -6.12
C LYS A 85 -14.26 2.68 -6.30
N GLY A 86 -14.50 3.92 -6.70
CA GLY A 86 -13.45 4.91 -6.95
C GLY A 86 -12.84 5.51 -5.69
N ILE A 87 -13.59 5.63 -4.60
CA ILE A 87 -13.15 6.36 -3.40
C ILE A 87 -11.93 5.71 -2.75
N THR A 88 -11.81 4.38 -2.80
CA THR A 88 -10.63 3.66 -2.28
C THR A 88 -9.38 4.03 -3.10
N ASN A 89 -9.48 4.05 -4.43
CA ASN A 89 -8.36 4.42 -5.31
C ASN A 89 -7.97 5.90 -5.13
N VAL A 90 -8.93 6.80 -4.93
CA VAL A 90 -8.67 8.21 -4.62
C VAL A 90 -7.99 8.34 -3.26
N GLY A 91 -8.42 7.58 -2.26
CA GLY A 91 -7.78 7.49 -0.95
C GLY A 91 -6.32 7.06 -1.06
N ASN A 92 -6.01 6.04 -1.86
CA ASN A 92 -4.64 5.56 -2.09
C ASN A 92 -3.74 6.67 -2.68
N LEU A 93 -4.22 7.39 -3.69
CA LEU A 93 -3.47 8.50 -4.31
C LEU A 93 -3.19 9.62 -3.31
N ILE A 94 -4.19 9.98 -2.50
CA ILE A 94 -4.04 11.00 -1.47
C ILE A 94 -3.07 10.52 -0.38
N GLY A 95 -3.18 9.25 0.04
CA GLY A 95 -2.26 8.62 0.99
C GLY A 95 -0.82 8.70 0.51
N GLN A 96 -0.53 8.32 -0.73
CA GLN A 96 0.81 8.39 -1.31
C GLN A 96 1.42 9.79 -1.23
N LEU A 97 0.64 10.83 -1.56
CA LEU A 97 1.11 12.22 -1.53
C LEU A 97 1.32 12.72 -0.09
N VAL A 98 0.38 12.44 0.80
CA VAL A 98 0.40 12.88 2.20
C VAL A 98 1.54 12.20 2.95
N PHE A 99 1.68 10.88 2.82
CA PHE A 99 2.74 10.11 3.47
C PHE A 99 4.11 10.34 2.84
N GLY A 100 4.20 10.66 1.54
CA GLY A 100 5.44 11.13 0.93
C GLY A 100 5.94 12.41 1.57
N PHE A 101 5.06 13.42 1.68
CA PHE A 101 5.42 14.70 2.32
C PHE A 101 5.67 14.56 3.84
N LEU A 102 4.85 13.79 4.54
CA LEU A 102 5.06 13.54 5.98
C LEU A 102 6.35 12.75 6.24
N GLY A 103 6.69 11.80 5.35
CA GLY A 103 7.93 11.02 5.38
C GLY A 103 9.17 11.91 5.38
N ASP A 104 9.17 12.92 4.52
CA ASP A 104 10.26 13.90 4.42
C ASP A 104 10.37 14.82 5.66
N SER A 105 9.25 15.08 6.35
CA SER A 105 9.22 16.07 7.44
C SER A 105 9.37 15.49 8.86
N LYS A 106 8.81 14.31 9.16
CA LYS A 106 8.66 13.80 10.55
C LYS A 106 9.55 12.62 10.94
N GLY A 107 10.41 12.14 10.04
CA GLY A 107 11.41 11.11 10.34
C GLY A 107 10.88 9.67 10.25
N ARG A 108 11.67 8.83 9.57
CA ARG A 108 11.28 7.52 8.99
C ARG A 108 10.61 6.53 9.95
N LYS A 109 10.98 6.52 11.24
CA LYS A 109 10.41 5.60 12.25
C LYS A 109 8.98 5.97 12.69
N SER A 110 8.63 7.25 12.67
CA SER A 110 7.33 7.69 13.18
C SER A 110 6.22 7.47 12.16
N ILE A 111 6.53 7.60 10.86
CA ILE A 111 5.55 7.38 9.80
C ILE A 111 5.09 5.91 9.75
N TYR A 112 6.00 4.93 9.92
CA TYR A 112 5.63 3.49 9.91
C TYR A 112 4.56 3.16 10.94
N VAL A 113 4.68 3.72 12.15
CA VAL A 113 3.73 3.48 13.24
C VAL A 113 2.41 4.20 12.99
N ILE A 114 2.45 5.40 12.40
CA ILE A 114 1.24 6.20 12.10
C ILE A 114 0.41 5.53 11.01
N GLU A 115 1.04 5.09 9.91
CA GLU A 115 0.38 4.36 8.83
C GLU A 115 -0.33 3.10 9.35
N LEU A 116 0.40 2.27 10.09
CA LEU A 116 -0.14 1.04 10.67
C LEU A 116 -1.33 1.32 11.60
N LEU A 117 -1.26 2.40 12.39
CA LEU A 117 -2.35 2.79 13.29
C LEU A 117 -3.59 3.25 12.51
N ILE A 118 -3.41 4.00 11.42
CA ILE A 118 -4.51 4.43 10.54
C ILE A 118 -5.20 3.22 9.90
N ILE A 119 -4.43 2.25 9.40
CA ILE A 119 -4.99 1.01 8.82
C ILE A 119 -5.80 0.23 9.86
N ILE A 120 -5.28 0.06 11.08
CA ILE A 120 -5.99 -0.65 12.16
C ILE A 120 -7.30 0.05 12.51
N VAL A 121 -7.26 1.36 12.74
CA VAL A 121 -8.45 2.15 13.10
C VAL A 121 -9.48 2.12 11.98
N ALA A 122 -9.04 2.28 10.73
CA ALA A 122 -9.93 2.24 9.57
C ALA A 122 -10.52 0.86 9.29
N THR A 123 -9.79 -0.21 9.60
CA THR A 123 -10.27 -1.60 9.50
C THR A 123 -11.34 -1.89 10.56
N ILE A 124 -11.12 -1.48 11.81
CA ILE A 124 -12.10 -1.62 12.88
C ILE A 124 -13.36 -0.80 12.55
N GLY A 125 -13.19 0.43 12.07
CA GLY A 125 -14.31 1.27 11.63
C GLY A 125 -15.10 0.67 10.46
N SER A 126 -14.41 0.08 9.48
CA SER A 126 -15.03 -0.65 8.37
C SER A 126 -15.77 -1.90 8.84
N ALA A 127 -15.25 -2.63 9.82
CA ALA A 127 -15.91 -3.81 10.40
C ALA A 127 -17.18 -3.42 11.18
N MET A 128 -17.15 -2.29 11.89
CA MET A 128 -18.30 -1.75 12.62
C MET A 128 -19.37 -1.14 11.70
N ALA A 129 -19.04 -0.85 10.45
CA ALA A 129 -19.99 -0.28 9.48
C ALA A 129 -21.24 -1.16 9.27
N GLY A 130 -21.13 -2.47 9.46
CA GLY A 130 -22.27 -3.39 9.39
C GLY A 130 -23.34 -3.19 10.48
N SER A 131 -22.98 -2.59 11.63
CA SER A 131 -23.89 -2.38 12.77
C SER A 131 -24.47 -0.98 12.84
N ALA A 132 -23.91 0.00 12.11
CA ALA A 132 -24.09 1.42 12.42
C ALA A 132 -25.24 2.12 11.67
N ALA A 133 -25.82 1.54 10.61
CA ALA A 133 -26.92 2.18 9.88
C ALA A 133 -27.75 1.20 9.04
N THR A 134 -29.01 1.58 8.76
CA THR A 134 -29.89 0.96 7.77
C THR A 134 -29.92 1.82 6.49
N GLY A 135 -29.55 1.24 5.34
CA GLY A 135 -29.74 1.87 4.02
C GLY A 135 -28.54 2.70 3.52
N VAL A 136 -28.82 3.88 2.94
CA VAL A 136 -27.82 4.74 2.26
C VAL A 136 -26.71 5.21 3.21
N GLY A 137 -27.02 5.36 4.51
CA GLY A 137 -26.05 5.75 5.53
C GLY A 137 -24.91 4.73 5.72
N THR A 138 -25.21 3.44 5.57
CA THR A 138 -24.24 2.35 5.69
C THR A 138 -23.21 2.39 4.57
N LEU A 139 -23.66 2.66 3.34
CA LEU A 139 -22.79 2.79 2.18
C LEU A 139 -21.88 4.02 2.28
N GLY A 140 -22.41 5.15 2.76
CA GLY A 140 -21.61 6.35 3.00
C GLY A 140 -20.59 6.17 4.12
N PHE A 141 -20.99 5.55 5.24
CA PHE A 141 -20.12 5.26 6.36
C PHE A 141 -19.02 4.25 5.98
N LEU A 142 -19.37 3.17 5.28
CA LEU A 142 -18.41 2.21 4.74
C LEU A 142 -17.46 2.88 3.74
N GLY A 143 -17.98 3.69 2.80
CA GLY A 143 -17.17 4.43 1.84
C GLY A 143 -16.16 5.38 2.51
N PHE A 144 -16.57 6.06 3.58
CA PHE A 144 -15.68 6.92 4.38
C PHE A 144 -14.55 6.12 5.06
N TRP A 145 -14.88 4.99 5.70
CA TRP A 145 -13.85 4.16 6.32
C TRP A 145 -12.91 3.55 5.29
N ARG A 146 -13.41 3.16 4.12
CA ARG A 146 -12.58 2.66 3.00
C ARG A 146 -11.69 3.73 2.41
N PHE A 147 -12.15 4.97 2.34
CA PHE A 147 -11.30 6.10 1.97
C PHE A 147 -10.14 6.27 2.95
N LEU A 148 -10.44 6.19 4.26
CA LEU A 148 -9.43 6.29 5.31
C LEU A 148 -8.45 5.10 5.31
N LEU A 149 -8.96 3.90 5.04
CA LEU A 149 -8.17 2.68 4.87
C LEU A 149 -7.24 2.81 3.66
N GLY A 150 -7.75 3.32 2.53
CA GLY A 150 -6.97 3.57 1.32
C GLY A 150 -5.88 4.61 1.52
N ILE A 151 -6.14 5.66 2.31
CA ILE A 151 -5.08 6.60 2.72
C ILE A 151 -3.95 5.85 3.44
N GLY A 152 -4.29 4.95 4.37
CA GLY A 152 -3.33 4.09 5.06
C GLY A 152 -2.50 3.24 4.09
N ILE A 153 -3.14 2.45 3.23
CA ILE A 153 -2.47 1.57 2.25
C ILE A 153 -1.60 2.37 1.27
N GLY A 154 -2.00 3.61 0.93
CA GLY A 154 -1.20 4.49 0.07
C GLY A 154 0.16 4.88 0.67
N GLY A 155 0.34 4.76 1.99
CA GLY A 155 1.58 5.09 2.70
C GLY A 155 2.73 4.11 2.49
N ASP A 156 2.43 2.86 2.14
CA ASP A 156 3.43 1.79 2.10
C ASP A 156 4.47 1.99 0.97
N TYR A 157 4.08 2.69 -0.09
CA TYR A 157 4.94 3.01 -1.25
C TYR A 157 6.08 4.00 -0.91
N PRO A 158 5.81 5.20 -0.37
CA PRO A 158 6.88 6.10 0.06
C PRO A 158 7.69 5.50 1.22
N MET A 159 7.06 4.72 2.11
CA MET A 159 7.75 4.05 3.22
C MET A 159 8.79 3.04 2.74
N SER A 160 8.44 2.17 1.79
CA SER A 160 9.37 1.20 1.22
C SER A 160 10.57 1.86 0.52
N ALA A 161 10.35 3.00 -0.15
CA ALA A 161 11.42 3.78 -0.79
C ALA A 161 12.38 4.36 0.25
N THR A 162 11.86 4.85 1.38
CA THR A 162 12.67 5.45 2.45
C THR A 162 13.46 4.42 3.27
N VAL A 163 12.95 3.20 3.47
CA VAL A 163 13.65 2.11 4.18
C VAL A 163 14.76 1.50 3.32
N SER A 164 14.55 1.38 2.00
CA SER A 164 15.58 0.84 1.10
C SER A 164 16.74 1.81 0.86
N SER A 165 16.57 3.08 1.24
CA SER A 165 17.57 4.14 1.15
C SER A 165 18.23 4.47 2.50
N GLU A 166 17.86 3.77 3.58
CA GLU A 166 18.64 3.67 4.84
C GLU A 166 19.58 2.47 4.80
#